data_AF-A0A5K0ZTH6-F1
#
_entry.id   AF-A0A5K0ZTH6-F1
#
_cell.length_a   1.000
_cell.length_b   1.000
_cell.length_c   1.000
_cell.angle_alpha   90.00
_cell.angle_beta   90.00
_cell.angle_gamma   90.00
#
_symmetry.space_group_name_H-M   'P 1'
#
loop_
_entity.id
_entity.type
_entity.pdbx_description
1 polymer ?
#
loop_
_entity_poly.entity_id
_entity_poly.type
_entity_poly.pdbx_seq_one_letter_code
_entity_poly.pdbx_strand_id
1 'polypeptide(L)' 'INHMYEERRLLVAQSCGELAEFVRPEIRASLILSIIQQLVEDSATIVREAAAHNLALLIPLFPDMDKYFK' A
#
# COMPACT_ATOMS: atom_id res chain seq x y z
N ILE A 1 2.12 -0.40 12.02
CA ILE A 1 1.00 0.11 11.19
C ILE A 1 -0.17 0.54 12.08
N ASN A 2 -0.54 -0.23 13.11
CA ASN A 2 -1.41 0.24 14.20
C ASN A 2 -0.71 1.26 15.12
N HIS A 3 -0.56 2.49 14.65
CA HIS A 3 -0.16 3.61 15.50
C HIS A 3 -1.42 4.38 15.94
N MET A 4 -1.43 4.90 17.16
CA MET A 4 -2.54 5.69 17.70
C MET A 4 -2.81 7.00 16.92
N TYR A 5 -1.87 7.44 16.08
CA TYR A 5 -1.94 8.72 15.35
C TYR A 5 -2.20 8.45 13.87
N GLU A 6 -3.30 9.00 13.36
CA GLU A 6 -3.70 8.87 11.97
C GLU A 6 -2.67 9.43 10.99
N GLU A 7 -2.04 10.56 11.32
CA GLU A 7 -1.03 11.23 10.47
C GLU A 7 0.16 10.31 10.17
N ARG A 8 0.55 9.47 11.13
CA ARG A 8 1.63 8.49 10.93
C ARG A 8 1.20 7.35 10.03
N ARG A 9 -0.07 6.91 10.12
CA ARG A 9 -0.62 5.87 9.25
C ARG A 9 -0.81 6.40 7.82
N LEU A 10 -1.22 7.66 7.70
CA LEU A 10 -1.31 8.39 6.45
C LEU A 10 0.07 8.52 5.78
N LEU A 11 1.10 8.90 6.55
CA LEU A 11 2.46 8.98 6.02
C LEU A 11 2.94 7.64 5.49
N VAL A 12 2.67 6.54 6.21
CA VAL A 12 3.00 5.18 5.72
C VAL A 12 2.27 4.89 4.40
N ALA A 13 0.98 5.20 4.30
CA ALA A 13 0.20 5.00 3.08
C ALA A 13 0.82 5.76 1.89
N GLN A 14 1.21 7.01 2.10
CA GLN A 14 1.84 7.86 1.08
C GLN A 14 3.23 7.35 0.68
N SER A 15 4.08 7.01 1.66
CA SER A 15 5.45 6.54 1.38
C SER A 15 5.46 5.19 0.66
N CYS A 16 4.42 4.36 0.80
CA CYS A 16 4.32 3.09 0.08
C CYS A 16 4.33 3.26 -1.45
N GLY A 17 3.76 4.35 -1.98
CA GLY A 17 3.80 4.65 -3.42
C GLY A 17 5.23 4.95 -3.89
N GLU A 18 5.93 5.82 -3.18
CA GLU A 18 7.32 6.18 -3.52
C GLU A 18 8.27 4.98 -3.36
N LEU A 19 8.16 4.25 -2.25
CA LEU A 19 8.99 3.07 -1.97
C LEU A 19 8.81 1.95 -3.01
N ALA A 20 7.65 1.89 -3.67
CA ALA A 20 7.37 0.86 -4.68
C ALA A 20 8.33 0.91 -5.87
N GLU A 21 8.89 2.06 -6.20
CA GLU A 21 9.83 2.20 -7.32
C GLU A 21 11.24 1.73 -6.96
N PHE A 22 11.62 1.82 -5.68
CA PHE A 22 12.97 1.50 -5.20
C PHE A 22 13.12 0.06 -4.71
N VAL A 23 12.01 -0.65 -4.53
CA VAL A 23 11.98 -2.00 -3.97
C VAL A 23 11.87 -3.04 -5.10
N ARG A 24 12.62 -4.14 -4.97
CA ARG A 24 12.60 -5.24 -5.94
C ARG A 24 11.17 -5.83 -6.05
N PRO A 25 10.76 -6.33 -7.24
CA PRO A 25 9.41 -6.84 -7.46
C PRO A 25 8.93 -7.86 -6.40
N GLU A 26 9.83 -8.72 -5.91
CA GLU A 26 9.51 -9.76 -4.93
C GLU A 26 9.17 -9.18 -3.54
N ILE A 27 9.89 -8.14 -3.13
CA ILE A 27 9.67 -7.46 -1.85
C ILE A 27 8.48 -6.50 -1.96
N ARG A 28 8.29 -5.85 -3.12
CA ARG A 28 7.16 -4.96 -3.38
C ARG A 28 5.83 -5.69 -3.20
N ALA A 29 5.71 -6.91 -3.70
CA ALA A 29 4.47 -7.68 -3.63
C ALA A 29 4.20 -8.31 -2.28
N SER A 30 5.25 -8.63 -1.51
CA SER A 30 5.12 -9.23 -0.18
C SER A 30 4.95 -8.19 0.92
N LEU A 31 5.70 -7.08 0.84
CA LEU A 31 5.71 -6.03 1.87
C LEU A 31 4.77 -4.87 1.55
N ILE A 32 4.91 -4.24 0.38
CA ILE A 32 4.17 -2.99 0.12
C ILE A 32 2.68 -3.30 -0.10
N LEU A 33 2.36 -4.36 -0.83
CA LEU A 33 0.97 -4.79 -1.01
C LEU A 33 0.30 -5.14 0.31
N SER A 34 0.99 -5.87 1.21
CA SER A 34 0.41 -6.26 2.50
C SER A 34 0.19 -5.04 3.42
N ILE A 35 1.09 -4.05 3.38
CA ILE A 35 0.90 -2.78 4.09
C ILE A 35 -0.30 -2.01 3.53
N ILE A 36 -0.39 -1.85 2.21
CA ILE A 36 -1.50 -1.11 1.58
C ILE A 36 -2.83 -1.81 1.85
N GLN A 37 -2.91 -3.14 1.74
CA GLN A 37 -4.12 -3.90 2.05
C GLN A 37 -4.60 -3.66 3.48
N GLN A 38 -3.69 -3.66 4.45
CA GLN A 38 -4.05 -3.34 5.85
C GLN A 38 -4.54 -1.88 6.01
N LEU A 39 -4.00 -0.94 5.24
CA LEU A 39 -4.37 0.48 5.33
C LEU A 39 -5.69 0.81 4.60
N VAL A 40 -6.09 0.00 3.62
CA VAL A 40 -7.42 0.10 3.00
C VAL A 40 -8.54 -0.21 4.00
N GLU A 41 -8.24 -1.00 5.04
CA GLU A 41 -9.18 -1.30 6.13
C GLU A 41 -9.05 -0.34 7.33
N ASP A 42 -8.25 0.74 7.22
CA ASP A 42 -8.03 1.68 8.32
C ASP A 42 -9.33 2.40 8.72
N SER A 43 -9.47 2.74 10.01
CA SER A 43 -10.64 3.46 10.53
C SER A 43 -10.75 4.88 9.98
N ALA A 44 -9.62 5.55 9.70
CA ALA A 44 -9.58 6.90 9.18
C ALA A 44 -9.80 6.93 7.66
N THR A 45 -10.79 7.69 7.19
CA THR A 45 -11.10 7.87 5.76
C THR A 45 -9.91 8.38 4.95
N ILE A 46 -9.16 9.33 5.50
CA ILE A 46 -7.99 9.92 4.82
C ILE A 46 -6.88 8.90 4.57
N VAL A 47 -6.70 7.94 5.50
CA VAL A 47 -5.72 6.85 5.37
C VAL A 47 -6.19 5.86 4.31
N ARG A 48 -7.47 5.50 4.30
CA ARG A 48 -8.05 4.61 3.28
C ARG A 48 -7.94 5.20 1.87
N GLU A 49 -8.21 6.50 1.72
CA GLU A 49 -8.13 7.19 0.44
C GLU A 49 -6.68 7.20 -0.09
N ALA A 50 -5.72 7.55 0.76
CA ALA A 50 -4.30 7.50 0.41
C ALA A 50 -3.85 6.07 0.06
N ALA A 51 -4.31 5.06 0.80
CA ALA A 51 -4.00 3.66 0.53
C ALA A 51 -4.59 3.19 -0.80
N ALA A 52 -5.85 3.52 -1.09
CA ALA A 52 -6.51 3.18 -2.35
C ALA A 52 -5.85 3.86 -3.55
N HIS A 53 -5.47 5.13 -3.42
CA HIS A 53 -4.74 5.85 -4.45
C HIS A 53 -3.39 5.19 -4.75
N ASN A 54 -2.60 4.88 -3.71
CA ASN A 54 -1.31 4.22 -3.89
C ASN A 54 -1.45 2.78 -4.38
N LEU A 55 -2.53 2.08 -4.03
CA LEU A 55 -2.82 0.75 -4.59
C LEU A 55 -3.00 0.80 -6.10
N ALA A 56 -3.72 1.81 -6.61
CA ALA A 56 -3.92 1.99 -8.05
C ALA A 56 -2.60 2.25 -8.79
N LEU A 57 -1.65 2.95 -8.16
CA LEU A 57 -0.30 3.14 -8.69
C LEU A 57 0.57 1.87 -8.59
N LEU A 58 0.33 1.04 -7.57
CA LEU A 58 1.06 -0.21 -7.35
C LEU A 58 0.67 -1.30 -8.36
N ILE A 59 -0.60 -1.37 -8.75
CA ILE A 59 -1.16 -2.42 -9.63
C ILE A 59 -0.37 -2.62 -10.92
N PRO A 60 -0.03 -1.57 -11.71
CA PRO A 60 0.77 -1.72 -12.92
C PRO A 60 2.20 -2.22 -12.70
N LEU A 61 2.74 -2.10 -11.48
CA LEU A 61 4.10 -2.53 -11.14
C LEU A 61 4.21 -4.03 -10.83
N PHE A 62 3.09 -4.75 -10.80
CA PHE A 62 3.05 -6.20 -10.62
C PHE A 62 2.97 -6.91 -11.97
N PRO A 63 4.02 -7.66 -12.35
CA PRO A 63 4.01 -8.41 -13.61
C PRO A 63 3.03 -9.58 -13.61
N ASP A 64 2.57 -10.06 -12.45
CA ASP A 64 1.68 -11.22 -12.30
C ASP A 64 0.41 -10.88 -11.49
N MET A 65 -0.42 -9.96 -12.00
CA MET A 65 -1.71 -9.64 -11.38
C MET A 65 -2.62 -10.86 -11.23
N ASP A 66 -2.51 -11.85 -12.14
CA ASP A 66 -3.29 -13.10 -12.13
C ASP A 66 -3.10 -13.93 -10.85
N LYS A 67 -1.97 -13.76 -10.14
CA LYS A 67 -1.69 -14.48 -8.90
C LYS A 67 -2.45 -13.94 -7.70
N TYR A 68 -2.97 -12.72 -7.80
CA TYR A 68 -3.62 -11.98 -6.70
C TYR A 68 -5.15 -11.95 -6.80
N PHE A 69 -5.73 -12.35 -7.94
CA PHE A 69 -7.18 -12.43 -8.17
C PHE A 69 -7.84 -13.73 -7.67
N LYS A 70 -7.27 -14.39 -6.66
CA LYS A 70 -7.78 -15.68 -6.18
C LYS A 70 -8.89 -15.55 -5.15
#